data_AF-V4A468-F1
#
_entry.id   AF-V4A468-F1
#
_cell.length_a   1.000
_cell.length_b   1.000
_cell.length_c   1.000
_cell.angle_alpha   90.00
_cell.angle_beta   90.00
_cell.angle_gamma   90.00
#
_symmetry.space_group_name_H-M   'P 1'
#
loop_
_entity.id
_entity.type
_entity.pdbx_description
1 polymer ?
#
loop_
_entity_poly.entity_id
_entity_poly.type
_entity_poly.pdbx_seq_one_letter_code
_entity_poly.pdbx_strand_id
1 'polypeptide(L)'
;MGKKFINSEIFPNNLMLMCICGSSGSGKTHLTFNMLTTPNLLDFDSLYIYTTTPEESYYQFLKALEYLPKKDVQDIFQYYEETKKKKLQSKNPSFNPTDIKVFLTKNVNDLDLSNIDSNRKNLILFDDCVAQRNQTVQQEFFTKGRHHNCHCIYQSQSFYGMDSMFIRKNANCFLLFELNDKDLSQIIQSINHGMDRDTFKKVCKAQWRNPDDHGYVFVNTRKPAGERVMIDIC
;
A
#
# COMPACT_ATOMS: atom_id res chain seq x y z
N MET A 1 -11.17 14.77 17.81
CA MET A 1 -11.34 14.25 16.43
C MET A 1 -9.96 14.30 15.79
N GLY A 2 -9.43 13.17 15.33
CA GLY A 2 -8.10 13.12 14.69
C GLY A 2 -8.02 13.96 13.41
N LYS A 3 -6.81 14.27 12.95
CA LYS A 3 -6.60 14.99 11.68
C LYS A 3 -7.22 14.22 10.51
N LYS A 4 -7.94 14.92 9.63
CA LYS A 4 -8.55 14.32 8.44
C LYS A 4 -7.47 14.08 7.37
N PHE A 5 -7.51 12.91 6.73
CA PHE A 5 -6.69 12.58 5.56
C PHE A 5 -7.13 13.40 4.34
N ILE A 6 -6.16 13.86 3.55
CA ILE A 6 -6.38 14.53 2.27
C ILE A 6 -5.60 13.77 1.19
N ASN A 7 -6.09 12.57 0.86
CA ASN A 7 -5.53 11.78 -0.25
C ASN A 7 -5.97 12.36 -1.61
N SER A 8 -5.31 11.93 -2.68
CA SER A 8 -5.82 12.07 -4.04
C SER A 8 -7.25 11.50 -4.15
N GLU A 9 -8.07 12.11 -5.01
CA GLU A 9 -9.49 11.75 -5.22
C GLU A 9 -9.70 10.31 -5.72
N ILE A 10 -8.64 9.67 -6.20
CA ILE A 10 -8.62 8.24 -6.58
C ILE A 10 -8.87 7.36 -5.34
N PHE A 11 -8.36 7.76 -4.17
CA PHE A 11 -8.51 7.04 -2.92
C PHE A 11 -9.71 7.55 -2.11
N PRO A 12 -10.25 6.73 -1.19
CA PRO A 12 -11.22 7.21 -0.22
C PRO A 12 -10.64 8.33 0.66
N ASN A 13 -11.41 9.41 0.84
CA ASN A 13 -11.10 10.49 1.79
C ASN A 13 -11.30 10.08 3.27
N ASN A 14 -12.08 9.03 3.50
CA ASN A 14 -12.23 8.38 4.79
C ASN A 14 -11.24 7.20 4.90
N LEU A 15 -11.46 6.31 5.87
CA LEU A 15 -10.69 5.09 6.08
C LEU A 15 -10.34 4.35 4.77
N MET A 16 -9.05 4.34 4.43
CA MET A 16 -8.49 3.49 3.37
C MET A 16 -7.94 2.20 3.97
N LEU A 17 -8.52 1.07 3.59
CA LEU A 17 -8.00 -0.27 3.87
C LEU A 17 -7.72 -0.93 2.52
N MET A 18 -6.45 -1.02 2.17
CA MET A 18 -6.01 -1.46 0.85
C MET A 18 -5.35 -2.83 0.92
N CYS A 19 -5.71 -3.69 -0.02
CA CYS A 19 -4.97 -4.93 -0.29
C CYS A 19 -4.26 -4.82 -1.64
N ILE A 20 -2.96 -5.10 -1.67
CA ILE A 20 -2.16 -5.17 -2.89
C ILE A 20 -1.79 -6.63 -3.11
N CYS A 21 -2.18 -7.20 -4.25
CA CYS A 21 -2.00 -8.61 -4.52
C CYS A 21 -1.34 -8.84 -5.88
N GLY A 22 -0.39 -9.77 -5.94
CA GLY A 22 0.39 -10.05 -7.14
C GLY A 22 1.50 -11.07 -6.90
N SER A 23 1.85 -11.85 -7.91
CA SER A 23 2.93 -12.84 -7.84
C SER A 23 4.26 -12.23 -7.37
N SER A 24 5.22 -13.04 -6.90
CA SER A 24 6.57 -12.54 -6.60
C SER A 24 7.17 -11.83 -7.83
N GLY A 25 7.88 -10.72 -7.61
CA GLY A 25 8.47 -9.92 -8.70
C GLY A 25 7.50 -9.06 -9.52
N SER A 26 6.19 -9.07 -9.24
CA SER A 26 5.18 -8.28 -9.98
C SER A 26 5.28 -6.76 -9.84
N GLY A 27 6.17 -6.23 -9.01
CA GLY A 27 6.31 -4.78 -8.80
C GLY A 27 5.49 -4.19 -7.65
N LYS A 28 4.83 -5.00 -6.82
CA LYS A 28 4.07 -4.53 -5.63
C LYS A 28 4.83 -3.51 -4.77
N THR A 29 6.04 -3.87 -4.34
CA THR A 29 6.89 -3.02 -3.48
C THR A 29 7.28 -1.73 -4.19
N HIS A 30 7.61 -1.80 -5.49
CA HIS A 30 7.92 -0.63 -6.31
C HIS A 30 6.73 0.32 -6.41
N LEU A 31 5.54 -0.20 -6.71
CA LEU A 31 4.33 0.61 -6.80
C LEU A 31 3.95 1.23 -5.46
N THR A 32 4.08 0.48 -4.36
CA THR A 32 3.86 1.02 -3.02
C THR A 32 4.86 2.11 -2.68
N PHE A 33 6.13 1.94 -3.03
CA PHE A 33 7.13 3.00 -2.88
C PHE A 33 6.74 4.27 -3.66
N ASN A 34 6.35 4.13 -4.93
CA ASN A 34 5.87 5.25 -5.75
C ASN A 34 4.65 5.90 -5.10
N MET A 35 3.66 5.13 -4.64
CA MET A 35 2.47 5.69 -4.00
C MET A 35 2.79 6.48 -2.72
N LEU A 36 3.77 6.02 -1.94
CA LEU A 36 4.17 6.68 -0.69
C LEU A 36 4.99 7.96 -0.94
N THR A 37 5.69 8.03 -2.07
CA THR A 37 6.65 9.11 -2.42
C THR A 37 6.17 10.04 -3.53
N THR A 38 5.05 9.75 -4.20
CA THR A 38 4.39 10.70 -5.10
C THR A 38 3.69 11.80 -4.26
N PRO A 39 4.01 13.09 -4.47
CA PRO A 39 3.37 14.18 -3.75
C PRO A 39 1.84 14.18 -3.92
N ASN A 40 1.12 14.54 -2.85
CA ASN A 40 -0.35 14.66 -2.83
C ASN A 40 -1.14 13.37 -3.17
N LEU A 41 -0.49 12.22 -3.28
CA LEU A 41 -1.17 10.96 -3.59
C LEU A 41 -1.77 10.32 -2.33
N LEU A 42 -0.91 9.91 -1.39
CA LEU A 42 -1.29 9.42 -0.07
C LEU A 42 -0.85 10.42 1.00
N ASP A 43 -1.77 10.81 1.85
CA ASP A 43 -1.53 11.75 2.94
C ASP A 43 -1.27 11.00 4.26
N PHE A 44 -0.17 11.30 4.95
CA PHE A 44 0.15 10.70 6.24
C PHE A 44 1.19 11.53 7.01
N ASP A 45 1.09 11.50 8.34
CA ASP A 45 2.06 12.09 9.25
C ASP A 45 2.96 10.98 9.86
N SER A 46 2.44 9.74 9.98
CA SER A 46 3.20 8.60 10.51
C SER A 46 3.11 7.43 9.53
N LEU A 47 4.25 6.86 9.16
CA LEU A 47 4.34 5.65 8.34
C LEU A 47 4.93 4.52 9.19
N TYR A 48 4.15 3.47 9.41
CA TYR A 48 4.58 2.26 10.09
C TYR A 48 4.74 1.15 9.06
N ILE A 49 5.91 0.54 9.00
CA ILE A 49 6.25 -0.48 8.02
C ILE A 49 6.64 -1.74 8.79
N TYR A 50 5.84 -2.78 8.60
CA TYR A 50 6.22 -4.14 8.95
C TYR A 50 6.63 -4.88 7.68
N THR A 51 7.84 -5.42 7.67
CA THR A 51 8.37 -6.28 6.59
C THR A 51 9.35 -7.29 7.17
N THR A 52 9.50 -8.44 6.53
CA THR A 52 10.51 -9.44 6.91
C THR A 52 11.90 -9.08 6.39
N THR A 53 12.01 -8.13 5.44
CA THR A 53 13.25 -7.75 4.76
C THR A 53 13.53 -6.24 4.89
N PRO A 54 13.68 -5.70 6.13
CA PRO A 54 13.83 -4.27 6.35
C PRO A 54 15.08 -3.67 5.68
N GLU A 55 16.07 -4.48 5.34
CA GLU A 55 17.32 -4.04 4.70
C GLU A 55 17.17 -3.74 3.20
N GLU A 56 16.04 -4.09 2.57
CA GLU A 56 15.79 -3.75 1.17
C GLU A 56 15.80 -2.23 0.94
N SER A 57 16.34 -1.82 -0.21
CA SER A 57 16.56 -0.40 -0.54
C SER A 57 15.27 0.42 -0.43
N TYR A 58 14.14 -0.09 -0.92
CA TYR A 58 12.84 0.57 -0.82
C TYR A 58 12.54 1.09 0.59
N TYR A 59 12.67 0.25 1.60
CA TYR A 59 12.37 0.62 2.99
C TYR A 59 13.41 1.57 3.60
N GLN A 60 14.68 1.42 3.22
CA GLN A 60 15.75 2.33 3.66
C GLN A 60 15.58 3.73 3.05
N PHE A 61 15.11 3.83 1.80
CA PHE A 61 14.77 5.11 1.18
C PHE A 61 13.51 5.73 1.78
N LEU A 62 12.50 4.93 2.14
CA LEU A 62 11.30 5.45 2.83
C LEU A 62 11.64 6.11 4.17
N LYS A 63 12.68 5.65 4.90
CA LYS A 63 13.16 6.36 6.11
C LYS A 63 13.64 7.78 5.83
N ALA A 64 14.11 8.06 4.62
CA ALA A 64 14.55 9.40 4.25
C ALA A 64 13.39 10.42 4.25
N LEU A 65 12.13 9.97 4.23
CA LEU A 65 10.96 10.84 4.36
C LEU A 65 10.95 11.66 5.66
N GLU A 66 11.64 11.23 6.71
CA GLU A 66 11.80 12.02 7.95
C GLU A 66 12.60 13.32 7.74
N TYR A 67 13.42 13.38 6.68
CA TYR A 67 14.35 14.48 6.43
C TYR A 67 14.20 15.09 5.05
N LEU A 68 13.51 14.42 4.13
CA LEU A 68 13.36 14.82 2.74
C LEU A 68 11.88 14.81 2.32
N PRO A 69 11.44 15.81 1.55
CA PRO A 69 10.15 15.77 0.86
C PRO A 69 9.99 14.51 0.03
N LYS A 70 8.73 14.08 -0.11
CA LYS A 70 8.32 12.91 -0.91
C LYS A 70 8.95 12.88 -2.31
N LYS A 71 8.90 14.01 -3.03
CA LYS A 71 9.47 14.15 -4.38
C LYS A 71 10.98 13.92 -4.40
N ASP A 72 11.72 14.49 -3.45
CA ASP A 72 13.17 14.33 -3.37
C ASP A 72 13.56 12.86 -3.10
N VAL A 73 12.82 12.17 -2.22
CA VAL A 73 13.03 10.73 -1.97
C VAL A 73 12.80 9.91 -3.25
N GLN A 74 11.75 10.22 -4.00
CA GLN A 74 11.42 9.55 -5.27
C GLN A 74 12.53 9.76 -6.31
N ASP A 75 12.97 11.01 -6.52
CA ASP A 75 13.98 11.37 -7.53
C ASP A 75 15.35 10.76 -7.20
N ILE A 76 15.76 10.75 -5.91
CA ILE A 76 17.02 10.12 -5.49
C ILE A 76 16.93 8.59 -5.66
N PHE A 77 15.78 7.98 -5.36
CA PHE A 77 15.60 6.55 -5.54
C PHE A 77 15.64 6.15 -7.02
N GLN A 78 15.01 6.93 -7.90
CA GLN A 78 15.09 6.70 -9.35
C GLN A 78 16.54 6.76 -9.84
N TYR A 79 17.30 7.79 -9.46
CA TYR A 79 18.72 7.88 -9.79
C TYR A 79 19.52 6.67 -9.24
N TYR A 80 19.20 6.21 -8.02
CA TYR A 80 19.82 5.01 -7.45
C TYR A 80 19.48 3.77 -8.28
N GLU A 81 18.24 3.59 -8.71
CA GLU A 81 17.85 2.44 -9.51
C GLU A 81 18.57 2.39 -10.86
N GLU A 82 18.74 3.55 -11.52
CA GLU A 82 19.43 3.70 -12.80
C GLU A 82 20.95 3.51 -12.69
N THR A 83 21.57 4.03 -11.62
CA THR A 83 23.04 4.08 -11.52
C THR A 83 23.64 3.06 -10.56
N LYS A 84 22.81 2.46 -9.69
CA LYS A 84 23.20 1.66 -8.52
C LYS A 84 24.20 2.37 -7.59
N LYS A 85 24.31 3.71 -7.68
CA LYS A 85 25.16 4.55 -6.82
C LYS A 85 24.31 5.19 -5.73
N LYS A 86 24.71 5.00 -4.47
CA LYS A 86 24.07 5.69 -3.33
C LYS A 86 24.42 7.18 -3.39
N LYS A 87 23.45 8.00 -3.79
CA LYS A 87 23.53 9.47 -3.76
C LYS A 87 22.83 10.07 -2.53
N LEU A 88 22.74 9.33 -1.42
CA LEU A 88 22.47 9.99 -0.14
C LEU A 88 23.73 10.77 0.20
N GLN A 89 23.77 12.06 -0.12
CA GLN A 89 24.76 12.95 0.47
C GLN A 89 24.60 12.78 1.98
N SER A 90 25.63 12.19 2.59
CA SER A 90 25.82 12.00 4.02
C SER A 90 25.37 13.26 4.74
N LYS A 91 24.19 13.24 5.37
CA LYS A 91 23.66 14.33 6.21
C LYS A 91 24.15 15.71 5.74
N ASN A 92 23.65 16.22 4.62
CA ASN A 92 23.79 17.66 4.40
C ASN A 92 23.10 18.32 5.60
N PRO A 93 23.81 19.13 6.41
CA PRO A 93 23.26 19.76 7.61
C PRO A 93 22.15 20.80 7.29
N SER A 94 21.69 20.89 6.04
CA SER A 94 20.69 21.83 5.54
C SER A 94 19.32 21.22 5.24
N PHE A 95 19.12 19.91 5.45
CA PHE A 95 17.78 19.32 5.30
C PHE A 95 16.99 19.53 6.58
N ASN A 96 15.93 20.35 6.49
CA ASN A 96 14.99 20.53 7.58
C ASN A 96 14.17 19.24 7.75
N PRO A 97 14.04 18.71 8.98
CA PRO A 97 13.17 17.57 9.25
C PRO A 97 11.76 17.82 8.72
N THR A 98 11.16 16.80 8.11
CA THR A 98 9.74 16.87 7.75
C THR A 98 8.88 16.53 8.98
N ASP A 99 7.58 16.76 8.88
CA ASP A 99 6.63 16.32 9.91
C ASP A 99 6.35 14.81 9.89
N ILE A 100 6.87 14.07 8.89
CA ILE A 100 6.66 12.63 8.71
C ILE A 100 7.57 11.86 9.66
N LYS A 101 6.99 10.88 10.37
CA LYS A 101 7.73 9.90 11.18
C LYS A 101 7.67 8.53 10.52
N VAL A 102 8.80 7.81 10.48
CA VAL A 102 8.86 6.49 9.83
C VAL A 102 9.34 5.43 10.82
N PHE A 103 8.47 4.46 11.10
CA PHE A 103 8.76 3.32 11.97
C PHE A 103 8.91 2.07 11.11
N LEU A 104 10.11 1.47 11.08
CA LEU A 104 10.38 0.24 10.35
C LEU A 104 10.70 -0.88 11.33
N THR A 105 9.95 -1.97 11.27
CA THR A 105 10.15 -3.14 12.13
C THR A 105 10.08 -4.47 11.36
N LYS A 106 10.82 -5.45 11.84
CA LYS A 106 10.75 -6.86 11.44
C LYS A 106 9.90 -7.72 12.38
N ASN A 107 9.42 -7.15 13.49
CA ASN A 107 8.60 -7.82 14.47
C ASN A 107 7.20 -7.19 14.45
N VAL A 108 6.21 -7.98 14.03
CA VAL A 108 4.83 -7.49 13.89
C VAL A 108 4.24 -7.04 15.23
N ASN A 109 4.70 -7.62 16.34
CA ASN A 109 4.22 -7.26 17.69
C ASN A 109 4.68 -5.88 18.15
N ASP A 110 5.65 -5.25 17.47
CA ASP A 110 6.00 -3.85 17.73
C ASP A 110 4.90 -2.91 17.22
N LEU A 111 4.00 -3.38 16.35
CA LEU A 111 2.82 -2.66 15.90
C LEU A 111 1.65 -2.94 16.84
N ASP A 112 1.61 -2.23 17.95
CA ASP A 112 0.50 -2.26 18.91
C ASP A 112 -0.45 -1.09 18.66
N LEU A 113 -1.71 -1.40 18.33
CA LEU A 113 -2.74 -0.41 18.03
C LEU A 113 -2.98 0.55 19.22
N SER A 114 -2.84 0.08 20.46
CA SER A 114 -3.04 0.89 21.66
C SER A 114 -1.99 1.99 21.85
N ASN A 115 -0.82 1.82 21.23
CA ASN A 115 0.28 2.77 21.27
C ASN A 115 0.29 3.75 20.08
N ILE A 116 -0.66 3.63 19.15
CA ILE A 116 -0.75 4.52 17.99
C ILE A 116 -1.37 5.86 18.41
N ASP A 117 -0.68 6.95 18.09
CA ASP A 117 -1.19 8.31 18.32
C ASP A 117 -2.34 8.63 17.36
N SER A 118 -3.57 8.49 17.87
CA SER A 118 -4.80 8.76 17.12
C SER A 118 -4.99 10.21 16.64
N ASN A 119 -4.17 11.16 17.11
CA ASN A 119 -4.20 12.55 16.64
C ASN A 119 -3.44 12.75 15.32
N ARG A 120 -2.57 11.80 14.95
CA ARG A 120 -1.81 11.80 13.70
C ARG A 120 -2.56 11.05 12.60
N LYS A 121 -2.20 11.34 11.35
CA LYS A 121 -2.60 10.54 10.19
C LYS A 121 -1.66 9.35 10.08
N ASN A 122 -2.11 8.18 10.51
CA ASN A 122 -1.28 6.98 10.58
C ASN A 122 -1.50 6.10 9.35
N LEU A 123 -0.44 5.70 8.66
CA LEU A 123 -0.48 4.73 7.57
C LEU A 123 0.35 3.51 7.96
N ILE A 124 -0.29 2.34 7.96
CA ILE A 124 0.33 1.06 8.32
C ILE A 124 0.53 0.24 7.05
N LEU A 125 1.77 -0.14 6.75
CA LEU A 125 2.15 -1.02 5.66
C LEU A 125 2.56 -2.39 6.21
N PHE A 126 1.80 -3.41 5.85
CA PHE A 126 2.08 -4.82 6.10
C PHE A 126 2.59 -5.45 4.82
N ASP A 127 3.91 -5.56 4.68
CA ASP A 127 4.54 -6.21 3.53
C ASP A 127 4.63 -7.73 3.72
N ASP A 128 4.23 -8.45 2.68
CA ASP A 128 4.18 -9.91 2.52
C ASP A 128 3.97 -10.73 3.81
N CYS A 129 2.89 -10.45 4.54
CA CYS A 129 2.60 -11.08 5.83
C CYS A 129 1.96 -12.47 5.72
N VAL A 130 1.67 -12.95 4.52
CA VAL A 130 0.80 -14.13 4.32
C VAL A 130 1.44 -15.40 4.88
N ALA A 131 2.77 -15.48 4.86
CA ALA A 131 3.51 -16.60 5.45
C ALA A 131 3.45 -16.62 6.99
N GLN A 132 3.00 -15.54 7.64
CA GLN A 132 2.84 -15.53 9.09
C GLN A 132 1.65 -16.35 9.53
N ARG A 133 1.90 -17.32 10.42
CA ARG A 133 0.86 -18.18 11.00
C ARG A 133 -0.16 -17.40 11.83
N ASN A 134 0.27 -16.33 12.49
CA ASN A 134 -0.60 -15.49 13.31
C ASN A 134 -0.70 -14.10 12.66
N GLN A 135 -1.91 -13.71 12.24
CA GLN A 135 -2.20 -12.40 11.66
C GLN A 135 -3.06 -11.51 12.58
N THR A 136 -3.11 -11.80 13.88
CA THR A 136 -3.98 -11.09 14.84
C THR A 136 -3.76 -9.58 14.82
N VAL A 137 -2.50 -9.13 14.73
CA VAL A 137 -2.17 -7.70 14.65
C VAL A 137 -2.79 -7.07 13.40
N GLN A 138 -2.58 -7.67 12.24
CA GLN A 138 -3.15 -7.18 10.97
C GLN A 138 -4.68 -7.17 11.00
N GLN A 139 -5.29 -8.23 11.52
CA GLN A 139 -6.74 -8.33 11.70
C GLN A 139 -7.26 -7.21 12.61
N GLU A 140 -6.56 -6.90 13.69
CA GLU A 140 -6.92 -5.80 14.60
C GLU A 140 -6.84 -4.44 13.91
N PHE A 141 -5.77 -4.16 13.14
CA PHE A 141 -5.67 -2.93 12.36
C PHE A 141 -6.78 -2.79 11.31
N PHE A 142 -7.12 -3.87 10.60
CA PHE A 142 -8.18 -3.86 9.57
C PHE A 142 -9.60 -3.77 10.15
N THR A 143 -9.79 -4.08 11.44
CA THR A 143 -11.12 -4.05 12.08
C THR A 143 -11.31 -2.84 12.98
N LYS A 144 -10.28 -2.47 13.76
CA LYS A 144 -10.33 -1.43 14.80
C LYS A 144 -9.45 -0.22 14.49
N GLY A 145 -8.54 -0.30 13.51
CA GLY A 145 -7.57 0.76 13.18
C GLY A 145 -8.22 2.12 12.88
N ARG A 146 -9.43 2.12 12.32
CA ARG A 146 -10.19 3.36 12.04
C ARG A 146 -10.44 4.23 13.27
N HIS A 147 -10.53 3.63 14.45
CA HIS A 147 -10.74 4.36 15.71
C HIS A 147 -9.47 5.10 16.16
N HIS A 148 -8.32 4.76 15.57
CA HIS A 148 -7.01 5.35 15.83
C HIS A 148 -6.46 6.12 14.62
N ASN A 149 -7.35 6.52 13.70
CA ASN A 149 -7.01 7.26 12.48
C ASN A 149 -5.95 6.55 11.61
N CYS A 150 -6.06 5.22 11.52
CA CYS A 150 -5.14 4.39 10.74
C CYS A 150 -5.71 4.04 9.37
N HIS A 151 -4.99 4.41 8.32
CA HIS A 151 -5.09 3.78 7.01
C HIS A 151 -4.16 2.56 6.98
N CYS A 152 -4.52 1.53 6.22
CA CYS A 152 -3.73 0.30 6.13
C CYS A 152 -3.51 -0.11 4.67
N ILE A 153 -2.33 -0.63 4.38
CA ILE A 153 -1.97 -1.32 3.14
C ILE A 153 -1.46 -2.70 3.54
N TYR A 154 -2.04 -3.76 2.97
CA TYR A 154 -1.61 -5.14 3.15
C TYR A 154 -1.17 -5.71 1.81
N GLN A 155 0.10 -6.13 1.71
CA GLN A 155 0.64 -6.74 0.51
C GLN A 155 0.65 -8.27 0.63
N SER A 156 0.34 -8.94 -0.48
CA SER A 156 0.21 -10.40 -0.53
C SER A 156 0.59 -10.96 -1.90
N GLN A 157 1.15 -12.16 -1.90
CA GLN A 157 1.32 -12.94 -3.13
C GLN A 157 0.11 -13.79 -3.52
N SER A 158 -0.85 -13.99 -2.60
CA SER A 158 -2.04 -14.81 -2.85
C SER A 158 -3.28 -14.20 -2.20
N PHE A 159 -4.26 -13.84 -3.03
CA PHE A 159 -5.54 -13.34 -2.58
C PHE A 159 -6.32 -14.42 -1.81
N TYR A 160 -6.20 -15.69 -2.25
CA TYR A 160 -6.76 -16.83 -1.57
C TYR A 160 -6.16 -17.03 -0.17
N GLY A 161 -4.83 -16.89 -0.04
CA GLY A 161 -4.11 -17.04 1.23
C GLY A 161 -4.36 -15.90 2.24
N MET A 162 -4.83 -14.75 1.78
CA MET A 162 -5.18 -13.63 2.65
C MET A 162 -6.44 -13.92 3.48
N ASP A 163 -6.44 -13.50 4.75
CA ASP A 163 -7.58 -13.66 5.66
C ASP A 163 -8.89 -13.10 5.05
N SER A 164 -9.88 -13.97 4.91
CA SER A 164 -11.15 -13.62 4.26
C SER A 164 -12.06 -12.77 5.14
N MET A 165 -12.01 -12.98 6.46
CA MET A 165 -13.03 -12.51 7.39
C MET A 165 -12.77 -11.09 7.88
N PHE A 166 -11.51 -10.77 8.16
CA PHE A 166 -11.08 -9.54 8.80
C PHE A 166 -10.26 -8.65 7.87
N ILE A 167 -9.45 -9.22 6.97
CA ILE A 167 -8.67 -8.41 6.03
C ILE A 167 -9.48 -8.13 4.77
N ARG A 168 -9.78 -9.16 3.96
CA ARG A 168 -10.50 -8.99 2.66
C ARG A 168 -11.85 -8.31 2.81
N LYS A 169 -12.65 -8.73 3.80
CA LYS A 169 -14.01 -8.20 4.01
C LYS A 169 -14.04 -6.73 4.40
N ASN A 170 -13.01 -6.24 5.10
CA ASN A 170 -12.94 -4.84 5.53
C ASN A 170 -12.19 -3.94 4.52
N ALA A 171 -11.39 -4.54 3.63
CA ALA A 171 -10.72 -3.83 2.57
C ALA A 171 -11.70 -3.14 1.61
N ASN A 172 -11.35 -1.93 1.21
CA ASN A 172 -12.15 -1.09 0.32
C ASN A 172 -11.37 -0.61 -0.92
N CYS A 173 -10.06 -0.82 -0.93
CA CYS A 173 -9.20 -0.60 -2.07
C CYS A 173 -8.47 -1.91 -2.39
N PHE A 174 -8.38 -2.26 -3.66
CA PHE A 174 -7.66 -3.45 -4.11
C PHE A 174 -6.78 -3.11 -5.29
N LEU A 175 -5.51 -3.45 -5.22
CA LEU A 175 -4.56 -3.28 -6.31
C LEU A 175 -4.10 -4.67 -6.74
N LEU A 176 -4.40 -5.04 -7.97
CA LEU A 176 -4.35 -6.42 -8.46
C LEU A 176 -3.41 -6.52 -9.65
N PHE A 177 -2.19 -6.96 -9.40
CA PHE A 177 -1.26 -7.41 -10.44
C PHE A 177 -1.64 -8.80 -10.93
N GLU A 178 -0.91 -9.31 -11.93
CA GLU A 178 -1.11 -10.64 -12.47
C GLU A 178 -1.05 -11.74 -11.39
N LEU A 179 -2.10 -12.55 -11.39
CA LEU A 179 -2.34 -13.66 -10.48
C LEU A 179 -2.86 -14.87 -11.25
N ASN A 180 -2.68 -16.05 -10.67
CA ASN A 180 -3.20 -17.30 -11.25
C ASN A 180 -4.75 -17.31 -11.31
N ASP A 181 -5.31 -18.21 -12.11
CA ASP A 181 -6.77 -18.29 -12.30
C ASP A 181 -7.54 -18.63 -11.00
N LYS A 182 -6.91 -19.28 -10.01
CA LYS A 182 -7.54 -19.58 -8.71
C LYS A 182 -7.73 -18.30 -7.90
N ASP A 183 -6.69 -17.48 -7.78
CA ASP A 183 -6.75 -16.18 -7.12
C ASP A 183 -7.70 -15.23 -7.86
N LEU A 184 -7.64 -15.17 -9.19
CA LEU A 184 -8.55 -14.35 -10.00
C LEU A 184 -10.02 -14.75 -9.80
N SER A 185 -10.32 -16.04 -9.73
CA SER A 185 -11.69 -16.52 -9.47
C SER A 185 -12.20 -16.07 -8.10
N GLN A 186 -11.34 -16.09 -7.08
CA GLN A 186 -11.68 -15.60 -5.73
C GLN A 186 -11.89 -14.09 -5.70
N ILE A 187 -11.07 -13.33 -6.42
CA ILE A 187 -11.20 -11.87 -6.57
C ILE A 187 -12.55 -11.52 -7.20
N ILE A 188 -12.88 -12.14 -8.35
CA ILE A 188 -14.16 -11.95 -9.06
C ILE A 188 -15.36 -12.24 -8.15
N GLN A 189 -15.25 -13.24 -7.26
CA GLN A 189 -16.33 -13.60 -6.36
C GLN A 189 -16.44 -12.70 -5.14
N SER A 190 -15.32 -12.20 -4.60
CA SER A 190 -15.26 -11.57 -3.28
C SER A 190 -15.31 -10.05 -3.32
N ILE A 191 -14.84 -9.43 -4.41
CA ILE A 191 -14.73 -7.98 -4.50
C ILE A 191 -15.94 -7.42 -5.23
N ASN A 192 -16.55 -6.38 -4.66
CA ASN A 192 -17.62 -5.65 -5.34
C ASN A 192 -17.05 -4.68 -6.38
N HIS A 193 -16.58 -5.20 -7.50
CA HIS A 193 -15.93 -4.44 -8.58
C HIS A 193 -16.92 -3.64 -9.46
N GLY A 194 -18.24 -3.85 -9.31
CA GLY A 194 -19.25 -2.98 -9.94
C GLY A 194 -19.57 -3.26 -11.42
N MET A 195 -19.13 -4.40 -11.95
CA MET A 195 -19.45 -4.87 -13.31
C MET A 195 -19.75 -6.38 -13.28
N ASP A 196 -20.11 -6.97 -14.42
CA ASP A 196 -20.29 -8.42 -14.51
C ASP A 196 -18.94 -9.17 -14.42
N ARG A 197 -19.01 -10.46 -14.05
CA ARG A 197 -17.84 -11.29 -13.76
C ARG A 197 -16.93 -11.51 -14.96
N ASP A 198 -17.52 -11.71 -16.14
CA ASP A 198 -16.76 -12.01 -17.35
C ASP A 198 -16.07 -10.76 -17.89
N THR A 199 -16.74 -9.61 -17.83
CA THR A 199 -16.14 -8.32 -18.16
C THR A 199 -14.98 -7.99 -17.23
N PHE A 200 -15.14 -8.14 -15.91
CA PHE A 200 -14.03 -7.88 -14.98
C PHE A 200 -12.84 -8.81 -15.25
N LYS A 201 -13.10 -10.09 -15.50
CA LYS A 201 -12.05 -11.06 -15.88
C LYS A 201 -11.30 -10.63 -17.14
N LYS A 202 -12.02 -10.14 -18.16
CA LYS A 202 -11.41 -9.62 -19.40
C LYS A 202 -10.57 -8.38 -19.14
N VAL A 203 -11.06 -7.44 -18.33
CA VAL A 203 -10.30 -6.24 -17.94
C VAL A 203 -8.99 -6.61 -17.25
N CYS A 204 -9.01 -7.49 -16.24
CA CYS A 204 -7.79 -7.96 -15.58
C CYS A 204 -6.81 -8.60 -16.58
N LYS A 205 -7.27 -9.55 -17.40
CA LYS A 205 -6.38 -10.26 -18.34
C LYS A 205 -5.84 -9.35 -19.44
N ALA A 206 -6.59 -8.34 -19.87
CA ALA A 206 -6.12 -7.35 -20.83
C ALA A 206 -5.04 -6.47 -20.20
N GLN A 207 -5.30 -5.94 -19.00
CA GLN A 207 -4.38 -5.03 -18.32
C GLN A 207 -3.08 -5.71 -17.91
N TRP A 208 -3.14 -6.95 -17.42
CA TRP A 208 -1.95 -7.72 -17.06
C TRP A 208 -1.05 -8.07 -18.26
N ARG A 209 -1.59 -8.01 -19.49
CA ARG A 209 -0.84 -8.23 -20.73
C ARG A 209 -0.37 -6.94 -21.39
N ASN A 210 -0.77 -5.78 -20.87
CA ASN A 210 -0.39 -4.50 -21.45
C ASN A 210 1.10 -4.24 -21.19
N PRO A 211 1.96 -4.15 -22.23
CA PRO A 211 3.37 -3.85 -22.04
C PRO A 211 3.64 -2.37 -21.73
N ASP A 212 2.69 -1.48 -22.02
CA ASP A 212 2.86 -0.02 -21.88
C ASP A 212 2.43 0.50 -20.50
N ASP A 213 1.71 -0.31 -19.72
CA ASP A 213 1.27 0.03 -18.37
C ASP A 213 1.96 -0.85 -17.32
N HIS A 214 1.94 -0.41 -16.06
CA HIS A 214 2.47 -1.15 -14.91
C HIS A 214 1.75 -2.49 -14.59
N GLY A 215 0.79 -2.92 -15.42
CA GLY A 215 0.20 -4.26 -15.38
C GLY A 215 -0.67 -4.55 -14.15
N TYR A 216 -1.33 -3.54 -13.57
CA TYR A 216 -2.22 -3.71 -12.42
C TYR A 216 -3.63 -3.18 -12.69
N VAL A 217 -4.61 -3.70 -11.94
CA VAL A 217 -5.98 -3.17 -11.87
C VAL A 217 -6.24 -2.65 -10.47
N PHE A 218 -6.67 -1.40 -10.35
CA PHE A 218 -7.11 -0.81 -9.10
C PHE A 218 -8.64 -0.87 -8.98
N VAL A 219 -9.14 -1.27 -7.82
CA VAL A 219 -10.56 -1.31 -7.50
C VAL A 219 -10.82 -0.53 -6.21
N ASN A 220 -11.55 0.59 -6.31
CA ASN A 220 -12.04 1.35 -5.19
C ASN A 220 -13.54 1.07 -4.98
N THR A 221 -13.90 0.26 -3.98
CA THR A 221 -15.29 -0.14 -3.73
C THR A 221 -16.16 0.97 -3.17
N ARG A 222 -15.57 2.12 -2.80
CA ARG A 222 -16.28 3.31 -2.33
C ARG A 222 -16.76 4.21 -3.47
N LYS A 223 -16.28 4.01 -4.70
CA LYS A 223 -16.77 4.72 -5.90
C LYS A 223 -18.12 4.12 -6.39
N PRO A 224 -18.91 4.89 -7.16
CA PRO A 224 -20.07 4.37 -7.88
C PRO A 224 -19.70 3.15 -8.72
N ALA A 225 -20.62 2.20 -8.92
CA ALA A 225 -20.32 0.90 -9.52
C ALA A 225 -19.55 0.97 -10.86
N GLY A 226 -19.90 1.92 -11.74
CA GLY A 226 -19.23 2.11 -13.04
C GLY A 226 -17.86 2.79 -12.98
N GLU A 227 -17.43 3.30 -11.82
CA GLU A 227 -16.18 4.05 -11.62
C GLU A 227 -15.21 3.34 -10.66
N ARG A 228 -15.53 2.12 -10.24
CA ARG A 228 -14.72 1.41 -9.24
C ARG A 228 -13.39 0.95 -9.79
N VAL A 229 -13.34 0.58 -11.06
CA VAL A 229 -12.19 -0.06 -11.70
C VAL A 229 -11.39 0.99 -12.46
N MET A 230 -10.10 1.08 -12.15
CA MET A 230 -9.14 2.02 -12.73
C MET A 230 -7.86 1.25 -13.09
N ILE A 231 -7.11 1.73 -14.08
CA ILE A 231 -5.90 1.07 -14.59
C ILE A 231 -4.63 1.90 -14.46
N ASP A 232 -4.76 3.15 -13.98
CA ASP A 232 -3.66 4.06 -13.71
C ASP A 232 -4.01 4.89 -12.46
N ILE A 233 -3.10 4.92 -11.48
CA ILE A 233 -3.31 5.64 -10.22
C ILE A 233 -2.08 6.45 -9.75
N CYS A 234 -0.94 6.40 -10.44
CA CYS A 234 0.28 7.04 -9.98
C CYS A 234 1.33 7.22 -11.08
#